data_AF-A0A1C4TM22-F1
#
_entry.id   AF-A0A1C4TM22-F1
#
_cell.length_a   1.000
_cell.length_b   1.000
_cell.length_c   1.000
_cell.angle_alpha   90.00
_cell.angle_beta   90.00
_cell.angle_gamma   90.00
#
_symmetry.space_group_name_H-M   'P 1'
#
loop_
_entity.id
_entity.type
_entity.pdbx_description
1 polymer ?
#
loop_
_entity_poly.entity_id
_entity_poly.type
_entity_poly.pdbx_seq_one_letter_code
_entity_poly.pdbx_strand_id
1 'polypeptide(L)'
;MQCPLLYRFRVIDKLPEKPSEAATRGTLVHAVLERLFDVPAADRTAPRARALIPGQWDRLLESKPELSDLFAGDAEGERLTRWLSEAERLVERWFSLEDPTRLEPAEREMFVETELESGLRLRGVIDRVDIAPSGEVRIVDYKTGKAPRPEYSDGPLFQMTFYALVIWRLKGVVPRRLQLVYLGSGDVMTYDPVVADLERVERKLLALWDAIRLATETGDWRPRPTKLCGWCDHQAVCPEFGGTPPVYPLSVRPADSGEDDQGRMGPVRAEAGRSVALEGP
;
A
#
# COMPACT_ATOMS: atom_id res chain seq x y z
N MET A 1 8.25 8.35 3.52
CA MET A 1 8.81 6.99 3.54
C MET A 1 9.18 6.58 4.96
N GLN A 2 8.88 5.34 5.35
CA GLN A 2 9.21 4.83 6.69
C GLN A 2 10.70 4.48 6.86
N CYS A 3 11.30 3.79 5.88
CA CYS A 3 12.74 3.51 5.83
C CYS A 3 13.19 3.39 4.36
N PRO A 4 14.10 4.27 3.86
CA PRO A 4 14.62 4.19 2.50
C PRO A 4 15.34 2.89 2.18
N LEU A 5 16.22 2.43 3.07
CA LEU A 5 16.91 1.16 2.84
C LEU A 5 15.94 -0.04 2.74
N LEU A 6 14.86 -0.04 3.53
CA LEU A 6 13.83 -1.08 3.42
C LEU A 6 13.09 -1.02 2.08
N TYR A 7 12.81 0.20 1.57
CA TYR A 7 12.22 0.36 0.25
C TYR A 7 13.15 -0.24 -0.83
N ARG A 8 14.45 0.07 -0.77
CA ARG A 8 15.44 -0.53 -1.66
C ARG A 8 15.42 -2.05 -1.59
N PHE A 9 15.51 -2.64 -0.39
CA PHE A 9 15.52 -4.09 -0.20
C PHE A 9 14.30 -4.78 -0.81
N ARG A 10 13.09 -4.21 -0.62
CA ARG A 10 11.85 -4.81 -1.09
C ARG A 10 11.59 -4.59 -2.58
N VAL A 11 11.81 -3.36 -3.06
CA VAL A 11 11.35 -2.93 -4.40
C VAL A 11 12.44 -3.06 -5.45
N ILE A 12 13.68 -2.73 -5.09
CA ILE A 12 14.82 -2.71 -6.02
C ILE A 12 15.56 -4.04 -5.97
N ASP A 13 16.05 -4.43 -4.79
CA ASP A 13 16.83 -5.66 -4.61
C ASP A 13 15.92 -6.92 -4.59
N LYS A 14 14.62 -6.74 -4.29
CA LYS A 14 13.60 -7.79 -4.21
C LYS A 14 14.00 -8.95 -3.30
N LEU A 15 14.60 -8.62 -2.15
CA LEU A 15 14.97 -9.60 -1.16
C LEU A 15 13.72 -10.36 -0.68
N PRO A 16 13.80 -11.69 -0.50
CA PRO A 16 12.66 -12.47 -0.05
C PRO A 16 12.26 -12.07 1.38
N GLU A 17 10.96 -12.01 1.62
CA GLU A 17 10.37 -11.82 2.95
C GLU A 17 9.59 -13.08 3.32
N LYS A 18 9.61 -13.42 4.61
CA LYS A 18 8.88 -14.60 5.05
C LYS A 18 7.40 -14.24 5.16
N PRO A 19 6.48 -15.07 4.64
CA PRO A 19 5.08 -14.88 4.95
C PRO A 19 4.90 -14.93 6.47
N SER A 20 3.98 -14.13 7.00
CA SER A 20 3.64 -14.15 8.41
C SER A 20 2.20 -14.62 8.59
N GLU A 21 1.94 -15.35 9.67
CA GLU A 21 0.59 -15.81 10.00
C GLU A 21 -0.42 -14.65 10.04
N ALA A 22 -0.02 -13.46 10.51
CA ALA A 22 -0.89 -12.29 10.59
C ALA A 22 -1.23 -11.70 9.21
N ALA A 23 -0.24 -11.55 8.33
CA ALA A 23 -0.46 -11.04 6.97
C ALA A 23 -1.33 -12.01 6.15
N THR A 24 -1.02 -13.31 6.22
CA THR A 24 -1.80 -14.36 5.55
C THR A 24 -3.26 -14.36 6.03
N ARG A 25 -3.49 -14.11 7.31
CA ARG A 25 -4.86 -14.04 7.86
C ARG A 25 -5.61 -12.83 7.33
N GLY A 26 -4.92 -11.70 7.19
CA GLY A 26 -5.42 -10.53 6.48
C GLY A 26 -5.98 -10.89 5.12
N THR A 27 -5.12 -11.48 4.27
CA THR A 27 -5.50 -11.92 2.92
C THR A 27 -6.70 -12.87 2.93
N LEU A 28 -6.71 -13.87 3.81
CA LEU A 28 -7.82 -14.83 3.91
C LEU A 28 -9.14 -14.15 4.29
N VAL A 29 -9.10 -13.23 5.28
CA VAL A 29 -10.30 -12.50 5.71
C VAL A 29 -10.83 -11.58 4.61
N HIS A 30 -9.94 -10.88 3.87
CA HIS A 30 -10.35 -10.04 2.75
C HIS A 30 -11.02 -10.86 1.65
N ALA A 31 -10.41 -11.98 1.26
CA ALA A 31 -10.99 -12.89 0.27
C ALA A 31 -12.38 -13.43 0.67
N VAL A 32 -12.60 -13.72 1.96
CA VAL A 32 -13.92 -14.14 2.45
C VAL A 32 -14.93 -13.00 2.39
N LEU A 33 -14.56 -11.80 2.84
CA LEU A 33 -15.46 -10.63 2.80
C LEU A 33 -15.79 -10.21 1.37
N GLU A 34 -14.82 -10.28 0.46
CA GLU A 34 -15.03 -10.11 -0.97
C GLU A 34 -16.06 -11.14 -1.47
N ARG A 35 -15.76 -12.45 -1.32
CA ARG A 35 -16.56 -13.55 -1.86
C ARG A 35 -17.99 -13.58 -1.30
N LEU A 36 -18.20 -13.11 -0.08
CA LEU A 36 -19.53 -13.04 0.53
C LEU A 36 -20.52 -12.23 -0.30
N PHE A 37 -20.07 -11.18 -0.99
CA PHE A 37 -20.95 -10.34 -1.81
C PHE A 37 -21.43 -11.00 -3.10
N ASP A 38 -20.86 -12.16 -3.49
CA ASP A 38 -21.40 -12.97 -4.60
C ASP A 38 -22.69 -13.70 -4.22
N VAL A 39 -23.01 -13.76 -2.92
CA VAL A 39 -24.25 -14.32 -2.40
C VAL A 39 -25.35 -13.26 -2.47
N PRO A 40 -26.62 -13.61 -2.78
CA PRO A 40 -27.75 -12.68 -2.69
C PRO A 40 -27.81 -11.98 -1.33
N ALA A 41 -28.16 -10.70 -1.31
CA ALA A 41 -28.15 -9.85 -0.12
C ALA A 41 -28.82 -10.49 1.11
N ALA A 42 -30.02 -11.05 0.93
CA ALA A 42 -30.79 -11.67 2.01
C ALA A 42 -30.11 -12.89 2.67
N ASP A 43 -29.18 -13.54 1.95
CA ASP A 43 -28.50 -14.76 2.39
C ASP A 43 -27.09 -14.49 2.95
N ARG A 44 -26.62 -13.22 2.92
CA ARG A 44 -25.32 -12.81 3.47
C ARG A 44 -25.36 -12.81 4.99
N THR A 45 -25.08 -13.97 5.58
CA THR A 45 -25.14 -14.21 7.04
C THR A 45 -23.77 -14.59 7.61
N ALA A 46 -23.56 -14.36 8.91
CA ALA A 46 -22.31 -14.71 9.58
C ALA A 46 -21.97 -16.21 9.49
N PRO A 47 -22.90 -17.17 9.70
CA PRO A 47 -22.62 -18.59 9.49
C PRO A 47 -22.15 -18.90 8.08
N ARG A 48 -22.76 -18.28 7.06
CA ARG A 48 -22.38 -18.47 5.66
C ARG A 48 -20.99 -17.91 5.36
N ALA A 49 -20.67 -16.73 5.89
CA ALA A 49 -19.35 -16.14 5.73
C ALA A 49 -18.25 -17.00 6.36
N ARG A 50 -18.47 -17.54 7.58
CA ARG A 50 -17.53 -18.49 8.21
C ARG A 50 -17.34 -19.75 7.37
N ALA A 51 -18.42 -20.27 6.77
CA ALA A 51 -18.34 -21.46 5.91
C ALA A 51 -17.50 -21.26 4.64
N LEU A 52 -17.18 -20.01 4.25
CA LEU A 52 -16.28 -19.72 3.14
C LEU A 52 -14.79 -19.88 3.51
N ILE A 53 -14.44 -19.83 4.80
CA ILE A 53 -13.05 -19.81 5.28
C ILE A 53 -12.24 -21.01 4.77
N PRO A 54 -12.68 -22.29 4.92
CA PRO A 54 -11.89 -23.43 4.45
C PRO A 54 -11.62 -23.38 2.95
N GLY A 55 -12.67 -23.11 2.16
CA GLY A 55 -12.53 -23.03 0.70
C GLY A 55 -11.69 -21.86 0.21
N GLN A 56 -11.67 -20.72 0.92
CA GLN A 56 -10.74 -19.62 0.60
C GLN A 56 -9.31 -19.92 1.05
N TRP A 57 -9.13 -20.67 2.14
CA TRP A 57 -7.81 -21.13 2.57
C TRP A 57 -7.21 -22.10 1.55
N ASP A 58 -7.98 -23.07 1.06
CA ASP A 58 -7.53 -24.01 0.04
C ASP A 58 -7.11 -23.28 -1.25
N ARG A 59 -7.91 -22.31 -1.73
CA ARG A 59 -7.55 -21.47 -2.89
C ARG A 59 -6.29 -20.64 -2.65
N LEU A 60 -6.12 -20.13 -1.43
CA LEU A 60 -4.94 -19.36 -1.09
C LEU A 60 -3.68 -20.24 -1.14
N LEU A 61 -3.76 -21.48 -0.65
CA LEU A 61 -2.70 -22.49 -0.78
C LEU A 61 -2.44 -22.89 -2.23
N GLU A 62 -3.45 -23.03 -3.07
CA GLU A 62 -3.28 -23.29 -4.51
C GLU A 62 -2.47 -22.16 -5.18
N SER A 63 -2.77 -20.91 -4.83
CA SER A 63 -2.08 -19.74 -5.39
C SER A 63 -0.67 -19.52 -4.82
N LYS A 64 -0.44 -19.92 -3.56
CA LYS A 64 0.79 -19.70 -2.79
C LYS A 64 1.09 -20.92 -1.92
N PRO A 65 1.61 -22.01 -2.53
CA PRO A 65 1.87 -23.26 -1.82
C PRO A 65 2.80 -23.09 -0.61
N GLU A 66 3.73 -22.14 -0.66
CA GLU A 66 4.68 -21.83 0.42
C GLU A 66 4.00 -21.43 1.74
N LEU A 67 2.71 -21.05 1.72
CA LEU A 67 1.96 -20.73 2.93
C LEU A 67 1.70 -21.97 3.81
N SER A 68 1.81 -23.19 3.28
CA SER A 68 1.76 -24.41 4.09
C SER A 68 2.87 -24.45 5.13
N ASP A 69 4.02 -23.82 4.84
CA ASP A 69 5.19 -23.84 5.72
C ASP A 69 4.97 -23.05 7.02
N LEU A 70 3.97 -22.15 7.06
CA LEU A 70 3.58 -21.43 8.28
C LEU A 70 3.15 -22.38 9.41
N PHE A 71 2.59 -23.53 9.03
CA PHE A 71 2.09 -24.55 9.94
C PHE A 71 2.90 -25.85 9.84
N ALA A 72 4.14 -25.78 9.31
CA ALA A 72 5.04 -26.92 9.31
C ALA A 72 5.27 -27.44 10.76
N GLY A 73 5.22 -28.77 10.92
CA GLY A 73 5.33 -29.42 12.23
C GLY A 73 4.04 -29.46 13.05
N ASP A 74 2.92 -28.97 12.54
CA ASP A 74 1.59 -29.06 13.16
C ASP A 74 0.89 -30.39 12.82
N ALA A 75 1.49 -31.52 13.22
CA ALA A 75 1.04 -32.87 12.81
C ALA A 75 -0.42 -33.17 13.17
N GLU A 76 -0.92 -32.59 14.27
CA GLU A 76 -2.29 -32.74 14.74
C GLU A 76 -3.23 -31.63 14.24
N GLY A 77 -2.70 -30.62 13.53
CA GLY A 77 -3.48 -29.54 12.92
C GLY A 77 -4.05 -28.51 13.92
N GLU A 78 -3.63 -28.54 15.18
CA GLU A 78 -4.18 -27.68 16.23
C GLU A 78 -3.87 -26.20 16.01
N ARG A 79 -2.64 -25.88 15.54
CA ARG A 79 -2.25 -24.48 15.27
C ARG A 79 -3.03 -23.93 14.09
N LEU A 80 -3.13 -24.68 13.00
CA LEU A 80 -3.91 -24.29 11.83
C LEU A 80 -5.38 -24.09 12.21
N THR A 81 -5.95 -25.04 12.95
CA THR A 81 -7.35 -24.96 13.41
C THR A 81 -7.59 -23.69 14.22
N ARG A 82 -6.71 -23.40 15.21
CA ARG A 82 -6.80 -22.18 16.02
C ARG A 82 -6.69 -20.92 15.15
N TRP A 83 -5.77 -20.90 14.20
CA TRP A 83 -5.56 -19.78 13.30
C TRP A 83 -6.76 -19.52 12.39
N LEU A 84 -7.40 -20.58 11.86
CA LEU A 84 -8.63 -20.48 11.07
C LEU A 84 -9.80 -19.96 11.93
N SER A 85 -9.95 -20.46 13.16
CA SER A 85 -10.95 -19.93 14.10
C SER A 85 -10.72 -18.45 14.45
N GLU A 86 -9.47 -17.98 14.47
CA GLU A 86 -9.19 -16.54 14.63
C GLU A 86 -9.67 -15.74 13.41
N ALA A 87 -9.52 -16.26 12.19
CA ALA A 87 -10.05 -15.64 10.97
C ALA A 87 -11.59 -15.60 10.97
N GLU A 88 -12.24 -16.71 11.36
CA GLU A 88 -13.70 -16.77 11.52
C GLU A 88 -14.22 -15.69 12.47
N ARG A 89 -13.56 -15.48 13.60
CA ARG A 89 -13.94 -14.44 14.58
C ARG A 89 -13.83 -13.03 14.02
N LEU A 90 -12.86 -12.76 13.14
CA LEU A 90 -12.71 -11.46 12.48
C LEU A 90 -13.84 -11.22 11.47
N VAL A 91 -14.15 -12.23 10.65
CA VAL A 91 -15.27 -12.18 9.69
C VAL A 91 -16.60 -12.04 10.42
N GLU A 92 -16.83 -12.78 11.49
CA GLU A 92 -18.05 -12.70 12.29
C GLU A 92 -18.20 -11.31 12.94
N ARG A 93 -17.10 -10.71 13.41
CA ARG A 93 -17.13 -9.36 13.99
C ARG A 93 -17.61 -8.30 12.99
N TRP A 94 -17.32 -8.45 11.70
CA TRP A 94 -17.77 -7.49 10.69
C TRP A 94 -19.30 -7.30 10.68
N PHE A 95 -20.07 -8.37 10.95
CA PHE A 95 -21.54 -8.31 11.03
C PHE A 95 -22.07 -7.47 12.20
N SER A 96 -21.22 -7.13 13.17
CA SER A 96 -21.57 -6.16 14.22
C SER A 96 -21.30 -4.70 13.82
N LEU A 97 -20.56 -4.49 12.73
CA LEU A 97 -20.13 -3.17 12.24
C LEU A 97 -20.96 -2.71 11.05
N GLU A 98 -21.33 -3.64 10.17
CA GLU A 98 -22.13 -3.37 8.98
C GLU A 98 -23.18 -4.47 8.77
N ASP A 99 -24.29 -4.09 8.14
CA ASP A 99 -25.34 -5.02 7.71
C ASP A 99 -25.18 -5.31 6.20
N PRO A 100 -24.62 -6.46 5.80
CA PRO A 100 -24.37 -6.79 4.40
C PRO A 100 -25.62 -7.01 3.56
N THR A 101 -26.77 -7.21 4.20
CA THR A 101 -28.05 -7.37 3.50
C THR A 101 -28.55 -6.05 2.90
N ARG A 102 -27.95 -4.92 3.33
CA ARG A 102 -28.27 -3.55 2.90
C ARG A 102 -27.20 -2.92 2.02
N LEU A 103 -26.19 -3.68 1.63
CA LEU A 103 -25.04 -3.20 0.88
C LEU A 103 -24.97 -3.92 -0.46
N GLU A 104 -24.83 -3.16 -1.55
CA GLU A 104 -24.44 -3.67 -2.86
C GLU A 104 -23.23 -2.85 -3.34
N PRO A 105 -22.00 -3.33 -3.08
CA PRO A 105 -20.81 -2.64 -3.53
C PRO A 105 -20.80 -2.48 -5.04
N ALA A 106 -20.40 -1.30 -5.51
CA ALA A 106 -20.22 -1.06 -6.94
C ALA A 106 -18.99 -1.80 -7.47
N GLU A 107 -17.92 -1.86 -6.67
CA GLU A 107 -16.68 -2.57 -6.98
C GLU A 107 -16.13 -3.24 -5.72
N ARG A 108 -15.42 -4.37 -5.89
CA ARG A 108 -14.66 -5.08 -4.85
C ARG A 108 -13.29 -5.42 -5.40
N GLU A 109 -12.26 -5.38 -4.56
CA GLU A 109 -10.85 -5.57 -4.96
C GLU A 109 -10.51 -4.79 -6.23
N MET A 110 -10.96 -3.53 -6.28
CA MET A 110 -10.87 -2.69 -7.47
C MET A 110 -9.41 -2.29 -7.70
N PHE A 111 -8.80 -2.87 -8.74
CA PHE A 111 -7.53 -2.37 -9.23
C PHE A 111 -7.71 -0.98 -9.85
N VAL A 112 -6.91 -0.02 -9.38
CA VAL A 112 -6.92 1.36 -9.84
C VAL A 112 -5.53 1.78 -10.30
N GLU A 113 -5.50 2.49 -11.43
CA GLU A 113 -4.29 3.09 -11.99
C GLU A 113 -4.64 4.48 -12.54
N THR A 114 -3.81 5.47 -12.23
CA THR A 114 -3.92 6.82 -12.78
C THR A 114 -2.53 7.43 -12.93
N GLU A 115 -2.36 8.34 -13.86
CA GLU A 115 -1.12 9.10 -14.07
C GLU A 115 -1.39 10.56 -13.70
N LEU A 116 -0.57 11.11 -12.80
CA LEU A 116 -0.61 12.53 -12.45
C LEU A 116 -0.03 13.38 -13.59
N GLU A 117 -0.30 14.69 -13.56
CA GLU A 117 0.26 15.65 -14.54
C GLU A 117 1.80 15.63 -14.59
N SER A 118 2.46 15.25 -13.49
CA SER A 118 3.91 15.07 -13.43
C SER A 118 4.44 13.84 -14.16
N GLY A 119 3.56 12.98 -14.69
CA GLY A 119 3.88 11.65 -15.23
C GLY A 119 4.02 10.56 -14.15
N LEU A 120 3.84 10.89 -12.86
CA LEU A 120 3.87 9.90 -11.79
C LEU A 120 2.63 8.99 -11.85
N ARG A 121 2.86 7.69 -12.06
CA ARG A 121 1.81 6.67 -12.03
C ARG A 121 1.52 6.22 -10.61
N LEU A 122 0.24 6.34 -10.22
CA LEU A 122 -0.28 5.83 -8.96
C LEU A 122 -1.08 4.56 -9.24
N ARG A 123 -0.83 3.52 -8.45
CA ARG A 123 -1.50 2.22 -8.56
C ARG A 123 -1.88 1.70 -7.18
N GLY A 124 -2.96 0.94 -7.12
CA GLY A 124 -3.36 0.26 -5.89
C GLY A 124 -4.58 -0.61 -6.09
N VAL A 125 -4.97 -1.28 -5.01
CA VAL A 125 -6.20 -2.08 -4.95
C VAL A 125 -7.03 -1.55 -3.80
N ILE A 126 -8.30 -1.29 -4.07
CA ILE A 126 -9.29 -0.82 -3.09
C ILE A 126 -10.20 -2.00 -2.75
N ASP A 127 -10.27 -2.37 -1.47
CA ASP A 127 -11.06 -3.53 -1.02
C ASP A 127 -12.53 -3.43 -1.45
N ARG A 128 -13.16 -2.27 -1.24
CA ARG A 128 -14.58 -2.06 -1.57
C ARG A 128 -14.92 -0.60 -1.89
N VAL A 129 -15.72 -0.41 -2.93
CA VAL A 129 -16.30 0.89 -3.30
C VAL A 129 -17.82 0.78 -3.30
N ASP A 130 -18.47 1.60 -2.49
CA ASP A 130 -19.93 1.72 -2.48
C ASP A 130 -20.34 3.02 -3.20
N ILE A 131 -21.44 2.96 -3.96
CA ILE A 131 -22.05 4.15 -4.59
C ILE A 131 -23.50 4.22 -4.14
N ALA A 132 -23.86 5.30 -3.45
CA ALA A 132 -25.24 5.54 -3.03
C ALA A 132 -26.14 5.84 -4.25
N PRO A 133 -27.47 5.66 -4.15
CA PRO A 133 -28.40 6.08 -5.21
C PRO A 133 -28.30 7.56 -5.58
N SER A 134 -27.80 8.41 -4.66
CA SER A 134 -27.50 9.83 -4.90
C SER A 134 -26.23 10.06 -5.76
N GLY A 135 -25.45 9.01 -6.03
CA GLY A 135 -24.14 9.08 -6.70
C GLY A 135 -22.97 9.31 -5.75
N GLU A 136 -23.20 9.47 -4.44
CA GLU A 136 -22.13 9.66 -3.46
C GLU A 136 -21.27 8.40 -3.31
N VAL A 137 -19.96 8.56 -3.42
CA VAL A 137 -18.99 7.46 -3.37
C VAL A 137 -18.43 7.29 -1.95
N ARG A 138 -18.40 6.04 -1.46
CA ARG A 138 -17.69 5.65 -0.24
C ARG A 138 -16.62 4.62 -0.55
N ILE A 139 -15.37 4.89 -0.14
CA ILE A 139 -14.26 3.94 -0.20
C ILE A 139 -14.13 3.25 1.15
N VAL A 140 -14.03 1.94 1.14
CA VAL A 140 -13.92 1.10 2.34
C VAL A 140 -12.68 0.22 2.25
N ASP A 141 -11.93 0.14 3.33
CA ASP A 141 -10.77 -0.74 3.50
C ASP A 141 -10.91 -1.49 4.83
N TYR A 142 -10.67 -2.80 4.79
CA TYR A 142 -10.74 -3.68 5.95
C TYR A 142 -9.35 -3.81 6.57
N LYS A 143 -9.30 -3.78 7.91
CA LYS A 143 -8.08 -4.03 8.67
C LYS A 143 -8.33 -5.13 9.69
N THR A 144 -7.56 -6.21 9.63
CA THR A 144 -7.65 -7.32 10.60
C THR A 144 -7.00 -7.00 11.95
N GLY A 145 -6.18 -5.95 12.02
CA GLY A 145 -5.61 -5.41 13.25
C GLY A 145 -6.58 -4.55 14.06
N LYS A 146 -6.10 -4.04 15.20
CA LYS A 146 -6.84 -3.08 16.03
C LYS A 146 -6.72 -1.67 15.47
N ALA A 147 -7.72 -0.84 15.73
CA ALA A 147 -7.63 0.59 15.46
C ALA A 147 -6.42 1.22 16.17
N PRO A 148 -5.67 2.10 15.49
CA PRO A 148 -4.61 2.86 16.14
C PRO A 148 -5.21 3.81 17.18
N ARG A 149 -4.41 4.21 18.17
CA ARG A 149 -4.77 5.36 19.01
C ARG A 149 -4.86 6.62 18.13
N PRO A 150 -5.67 7.63 18.50
CA PRO A 150 -5.85 8.84 17.69
C PRO A 150 -4.54 9.52 17.26
N GLU A 151 -3.53 9.54 18.13
CA GLU A 151 -2.20 10.10 17.89
C GLU A 151 -1.41 9.40 16.76
N TYR A 152 -1.81 8.20 16.35
CA TYR A 152 -1.16 7.39 15.30
C TYR A 152 -2.08 7.18 14.07
N SER A 153 -3.11 8.02 13.92
CA SER A 153 -4.09 7.92 12.82
C SER A 153 -3.58 8.42 11.46
N ASP A 154 -2.49 9.19 11.45
CA ASP A 154 -1.93 9.80 10.23
C ASP A 154 -1.58 8.79 9.13
N GLY A 155 -1.02 7.63 9.50
CA GLY A 155 -0.62 6.59 8.55
C GLY A 155 -1.82 5.99 7.81
N PRO A 156 -2.79 5.42 8.53
CA PRO A 156 -4.03 4.91 7.93
C PRO A 156 -4.82 5.97 7.16
N LEU A 157 -4.89 7.21 7.68
CA LEU A 157 -5.55 8.30 6.98
C LEU A 157 -4.85 8.65 5.66
N PHE A 158 -3.52 8.63 5.63
CA PHE A 158 -2.74 8.83 4.40
C PHE A 158 -3.04 7.74 3.35
N GLN A 159 -3.14 6.47 3.75
CA GLN A 159 -3.51 5.39 2.82
C GLN A 159 -4.90 5.62 2.22
N MET A 160 -5.88 5.99 3.04
CA MET A 160 -7.24 6.22 2.55
C MET A 160 -7.34 7.44 1.62
N THR A 161 -6.68 8.54 2.00
CA THR A 161 -6.67 9.75 1.17
C THR A 161 -5.86 9.58 -0.12
N PHE A 162 -4.88 8.66 -0.14
CA PHE A 162 -4.24 8.21 -1.38
C PHE A 162 -5.25 7.56 -2.33
N TYR A 163 -6.06 6.60 -1.88
CA TYR A 163 -7.08 5.99 -2.74
C TYR A 163 -8.14 6.99 -3.19
N ALA A 164 -8.51 7.92 -2.32
CA ALA A 164 -9.42 9.01 -2.67
C ALA A 164 -8.85 9.90 -3.79
N LEU A 165 -7.57 10.24 -3.72
CA LEU A 165 -6.86 10.96 -4.78
C LEU A 165 -6.86 10.16 -6.09
N VAL A 166 -6.56 8.86 -6.04
CA VAL A 166 -6.55 8.01 -7.24
C VAL A 166 -7.94 7.97 -7.90
N ILE A 167 -9.00 7.77 -7.12
CA ILE A 167 -10.38 7.78 -7.65
C ILE A 167 -10.74 9.16 -8.21
N TRP A 168 -10.35 10.24 -7.55
CA TRP A 168 -10.62 11.59 -8.02
C TRP A 168 -9.93 11.87 -9.37
N ARG A 169 -8.66 11.50 -9.51
CA ARG A 169 -7.93 11.67 -10.79
C ARG A 169 -8.44 10.74 -11.89
N LEU A 170 -8.83 9.51 -11.54
CA LEU A 170 -9.34 8.53 -12.51
C LEU A 170 -10.77 8.83 -12.99
N LYS A 171 -11.67 9.20 -12.08
CA LYS A 171 -13.12 9.31 -12.34
C LYS A 171 -13.66 10.73 -12.28
N GLY A 172 -12.86 11.72 -11.88
CA GLY A 172 -13.30 13.10 -11.71
C GLY A 172 -14.22 13.35 -10.50
N VAL A 173 -14.37 12.36 -9.61
CA VAL A 173 -15.28 12.40 -8.45
C VAL A 173 -14.48 12.30 -7.16
N VAL A 174 -14.68 13.25 -6.25
CA VAL A 174 -14.14 13.17 -4.88
C VAL A 174 -15.04 12.25 -4.05
N PRO A 175 -14.51 11.16 -3.46
CA PRO A 175 -15.30 10.33 -2.56
C PRO A 175 -15.87 11.13 -1.40
N ARG A 176 -17.15 10.92 -1.09
CA ARG A 176 -17.83 11.62 0.00
C ARG A 176 -17.35 11.15 1.36
N ARG A 177 -16.96 9.87 1.46
CA ARG A 177 -16.52 9.21 2.69
C ARG A 177 -15.45 8.17 2.43
N LEU A 178 -14.47 8.13 3.31
CA LEU A 178 -13.48 7.06 3.46
C LEU A 178 -13.78 6.33 4.76
N GLN A 179 -13.69 5.01 4.75
CA GLN A 179 -14.02 4.18 5.90
C GLN A 179 -12.97 3.08 6.10
N LEU A 180 -12.41 3.01 7.29
CA LEU A 180 -11.53 1.93 7.73
C LEU A 180 -12.29 1.09 8.74
N VAL A 181 -12.41 -0.21 8.45
CA VAL A 181 -13.14 -1.16 9.29
C VAL A 181 -12.12 -2.04 10.01
N TYR A 182 -11.90 -1.78 11.30
CA TYR A 182 -10.93 -2.50 12.12
C TYR A 182 -11.56 -3.73 12.76
N LEU A 183 -11.50 -4.85 12.04
CA LEU A 183 -12.01 -6.14 12.46
C LEU A 183 -11.31 -6.68 13.71
N GLY A 184 -10.08 -6.26 14.02
CA GLY A 184 -9.36 -6.71 15.21
C GLY A 184 -9.86 -6.10 16.52
N SER A 185 -10.49 -4.92 16.47
CA SER A 185 -11.06 -4.24 17.64
C SER A 185 -12.57 -4.00 17.57
N GLY A 186 -13.18 -4.11 16.39
CA GLY A 186 -14.60 -3.81 16.19
C GLY A 186 -14.87 -2.30 16.06
N ASP A 187 -13.90 -1.53 15.58
CA ASP A 187 -14.03 -0.09 15.39
C ASP A 187 -14.22 0.26 13.92
N VAL A 188 -14.94 1.34 13.67
CA VAL A 188 -15.03 1.95 12.34
C VAL A 188 -14.50 3.38 12.44
N MET A 189 -13.47 3.69 11.65
CA MET A 189 -12.98 5.05 11.48
C MET A 189 -13.49 5.59 10.15
N THR A 190 -13.97 6.84 10.17
CA THR A 190 -14.44 7.52 8.96
C THR A 190 -13.74 8.85 8.78
N TYR A 191 -13.58 9.24 7.52
CA TYR A 191 -13.07 10.55 7.13
C TYR A 191 -13.80 11.03 5.89
N ASP A 192 -14.26 12.28 5.90
CA ASP A 192 -14.94 12.90 4.77
C ASP A 192 -13.94 13.87 4.10
N PRO A 193 -13.29 13.47 2.99
CA PRO A 193 -12.19 14.23 2.42
C PRO A 193 -12.70 15.45 1.65
N VAL A 194 -11.90 16.51 1.65
CA VAL A 194 -12.11 17.66 0.76
C VAL A 194 -10.98 17.74 -0.28
N VAL A 195 -11.21 18.47 -1.37
CA VAL A 195 -10.24 18.65 -2.46
C VAL A 195 -8.85 19.05 -1.95
N ALA A 196 -8.78 20.01 -1.02
CA ALA A 196 -7.52 20.49 -0.45
C ALA A 196 -6.72 19.39 0.30
N ASP A 197 -7.38 18.34 0.81
CA ASP A 197 -6.70 17.20 1.41
C ASP A 197 -6.00 16.37 0.34
N LEU A 198 -6.71 16.10 -0.76
CA LEU A 198 -6.21 15.27 -1.86
C LEU A 198 -5.05 15.95 -2.58
N GLU A 199 -5.13 17.26 -2.82
CA GLU A 199 -4.01 18.05 -3.35
C GLU A 199 -2.79 18.03 -2.41
N ARG A 200 -3.00 18.02 -1.09
CA ARG A 200 -1.91 17.91 -0.11
C ARG A 200 -1.26 16.53 -0.16
N VAL A 201 -2.05 15.48 -0.33
CA VAL A 201 -1.54 14.12 -0.54
C VAL A 201 -0.74 14.05 -1.82
N GLU A 202 -1.23 14.63 -2.91
CA GLU A 202 -0.53 14.68 -4.19
C GLU A 202 0.85 15.35 -4.04
N ARG A 203 0.91 16.53 -3.43
CA ARG A 203 2.20 17.21 -3.15
C ARG A 203 3.16 16.35 -2.31
N LYS A 204 2.63 15.63 -1.31
CA LYS A 204 3.44 14.70 -0.49
C LYS A 204 3.96 13.52 -1.31
N LEU A 205 3.17 12.99 -2.24
CA LEU A 205 3.57 11.90 -3.12
C LEU A 205 4.66 12.34 -4.11
N LEU A 206 4.52 13.53 -4.69
CA LEU A 206 5.54 14.10 -5.59
C LEU A 206 6.88 14.29 -4.86
N ALA A 207 6.87 14.91 -3.67
CA ALA A 207 8.07 15.07 -2.87
C ALA A 207 8.71 13.72 -2.46
N LEU A 208 7.88 12.72 -2.15
CA LEU A 208 8.35 11.36 -1.88
C LEU A 208 8.98 10.72 -3.13
N TRP A 209 8.37 10.90 -4.29
CA TRP A 209 8.87 10.39 -5.55
C TRP A 209 10.20 11.02 -5.94
N ASP A 210 10.35 12.34 -5.77
CA ASP A 210 11.62 13.02 -6.01
C ASP A 210 12.74 12.48 -5.11
N ALA A 211 12.44 12.21 -3.84
CA ALA A 211 13.39 11.60 -2.92
C ALA A 211 13.77 10.17 -3.35
N ILE A 212 12.80 9.37 -3.82
CA ILE A 212 13.05 8.03 -4.38
C ILE A 212 13.94 8.12 -5.61
N ARG A 213 13.63 9.03 -6.54
CA ARG A 213 14.39 9.21 -7.78
C ARG A 213 15.83 9.61 -7.48
N LEU A 214 16.03 10.59 -6.58
CA LEU A 214 17.36 11.01 -6.16
C LEU A 214 18.16 9.87 -5.50
N ALA A 215 17.55 9.12 -4.58
CA ALA A 215 18.19 7.97 -3.95
C ALA A 215 18.49 6.85 -4.97
N THR A 216 17.64 6.69 -5.98
CA THR A 216 17.85 5.75 -7.08
C THR A 216 19.06 6.15 -7.92
N GLU A 217 19.16 7.42 -8.31
CA GLU A 217 20.24 7.94 -9.15
C GLU A 217 21.60 7.96 -8.44
N THR A 218 21.60 8.24 -7.14
CA THR A 218 22.83 8.35 -6.32
C THR A 218 23.22 7.04 -5.64
N GLY A 219 22.29 6.08 -5.54
CA GLY A 219 22.47 4.88 -4.72
C GLY A 219 22.42 5.12 -3.20
N ASP A 220 22.21 6.35 -2.74
CA ASP A 220 22.20 6.70 -1.30
C ASP A 220 20.85 6.32 -0.64
N TRP A 221 20.74 5.06 -0.24
CA TRP A 221 19.59 4.51 0.47
C TRP A 221 19.87 4.37 1.96
N ARG A 222 19.65 5.46 2.72
CA ARG A 222 19.94 5.47 4.16
C ARG A 222 18.92 4.65 4.96
N PRO A 223 19.35 3.85 5.94
CA PRO A 223 18.45 3.26 6.92
C PRO A 223 17.81 4.35 7.79
N ARG A 224 16.63 4.06 8.33
CA ARG A 224 15.96 4.91 9.32
C ARG A 224 15.54 4.05 10.52
N PRO A 225 16.33 4.05 11.61
CA PRO A 225 16.01 3.29 12.81
C PRO A 225 14.66 3.70 13.40
N THR A 226 13.80 2.71 13.66
CA THR A 226 12.51 2.89 14.34
C THR A 226 12.24 1.66 15.21
N LYS A 227 11.21 1.73 16.08
CA LYS A 227 10.74 0.55 16.83
C LYS A 227 10.34 -0.63 15.94
N LEU A 228 9.99 -0.35 14.68
CA LEU A 228 9.58 -1.36 13.70
C LEU A 228 10.77 -2.15 13.13
N CYS A 229 12.01 -1.70 13.35
CA CYS A 229 13.20 -2.46 12.94
C CYS A 229 13.26 -3.84 13.60
N GLY A 230 12.72 -4.01 14.81
CA GLY A 230 12.64 -5.31 15.49
C GLY A 230 11.82 -6.37 14.75
N TRP A 231 11.00 -5.96 13.79
CA TRP A 231 10.15 -6.82 12.95
C TRP A 231 10.58 -6.83 11.48
N CYS A 232 11.76 -6.29 11.16
CA CYS A 232 12.27 -6.21 9.81
C CYS A 232 13.01 -7.51 9.43
N ASP A 233 12.55 -8.21 8.39
CA ASP A 233 13.16 -9.46 7.91
C ASP A 233 14.60 -9.30 7.41
N HIS A 234 15.00 -8.08 7.06
CA HIS A 234 16.31 -7.78 6.47
C HIS A 234 17.36 -7.28 7.48
N GLN A 235 17.18 -7.52 8.80
CA GLN A 235 18.19 -7.13 9.81
C GLN A 235 19.58 -7.69 9.50
N ALA A 236 19.67 -8.93 9.01
CA ALA A 236 20.95 -9.61 8.72
C ALA A 236 21.82 -8.88 7.67
N VAL A 237 21.21 -8.08 6.79
CA VAL A 237 21.89 -7.31 5.74
C VAL A 237 21.83 -5.79 5.98
N CYS A 238 21.32 -5.36 7.13
CA CYS A 238 21.15 -3.95 7.45
C CYS A 238 22.36 -3.40 8.24
N PRO A 239 22.97 -2.27 7.81
CA PRO A 239 24.11 -1.67 8.51
C PRO A 239 23.85 -1.29 9.97
N GLU A 240 22.62 -0.91 10.31
CA GLU A 240 22.21 -0.60 11.70
C GLU A 240 22.36 -1.80 12.65
N PHE A 241 22.45 -3.01 12.11
CA PHE A 241 22.64 -4.26 12.84
C PHE A 241 23.99 -4.93 12.49
N GLY A 242 24.93 -4.19 11.88
CA GLY A 242 26.23 -4.70 11.45
C GLY A 242 26.20 -5.53 10.17
N GLY A 243 25.05 -5.62 9.50
CA GLY A 243 24.90 -6.30 8.21
C GLY A 243 25.44 -5.48 7.03
N THR A 244 25.73 -6.16 5.92
CA THR A 244 26.15 -5.50 4.67
C THR A 244 25.05 -5.64 3.62
N PRO A 245 24.51 -4.52 3.09
CA PRO A 245 23.56 -4.55 1.99
C PRO A 245 24.13 -5.26 0.76
N PRO A 246 23.29 -5.91 -0.07
CA PRO A 246 23.73 -6.39 -1.38
C PRO A 246 24.30 -5.23 -2.23
N VAL A 247 25.05 -5.57 -3.27
CA VAL A 247 25.52 -4.57 -4.25
C VAL A 247 24.31 -3.90 -4.89
N TYR A 248 24.36 -2.57 -5.03
CA TYR A 248 23.25 -1.82 -5.62
C TYR A 248 23.13 -2.17 -7.12
N PRO A 249 21.96 -2.64 -7.59
CA PRO A 249 21.86 -3.25 -8.92
C PRO A 249 21.69 -2.24 -10.06
N LEU A 250 21.46 -0.95 -9.76
CA LEU A 250 21.25 0.09 -10.76
C LEU A 250 22.51 0.95 -10.96
N SER A 251 22.66 1.54 -12.14
CA SER A 251 23.75 2.46 -12.43
C SER A 251 23.61 3.73 -11.62
N VAL A 252 24.67 4.09 -10.90
CA VAL A 252 24.74 5.31 -10.10
C VAL A 252 25.38 6.40 -10.94
N ARG A 253 24.77 7.59 -10.96
CA ARG A 253 25.44 8.80 -11.46
C ARG A 253 26.42 9.25 -10.38
N PRO A 254 27.72 9.41 -10.69
CA PRO A 254 28.61 10.12 -9.79
C PRO A 254 27.97 11.48 -9.50
N ALA A 255 27.94 11.90 -8.23
CA ALA A 255 27.62 13.29 -7.94
C ALA A 255 28.60 14.13 -8.75
N ASP A 256 28.11 15.01 -9.62
CA ASP A 256 28.96 15.99 -10.29
C ASP A 256 29.76 16.66 -9.17
N SER A 257 31.06 16.39 -9.16
CA SER A 257 31.99 17.17 -8.36
C SER A 257 31.81 18.58 -8.88
N GLY A 258 31.12 19.43 -8.10
CA GLY A 258 31.07 20.85 -8.35
C GLY A 258 32.50 21.38 -8.35
N GLU A 259 33.15 21.31 -9.51
CA GLU A 259 34.25 22.19 -9.83
C GLU A 259 33.62 23.58 -9.89
N ASP A 260 33.84 24.31 -8.80
CA ASP A 260 33.84 25.76 -8.76
C ASP A 260 34.40 26.29 -10.09
N ASP A 261 33.51 26.78 -10.97
CA ASP A 261 33.89 27.68 -12.05
C ASP A 261 34.21 29.05 -11.42
N GLN A 262 35.30 29.08 -10.66
CA GLN A 262 35.97 30.30 -10.23
C GLN A 262 36.53 30.97 -11.48
N GLY A 263 35.72 31.88 -12.00
CA GLY A 263 36.01 32.93 -12.95
C GLY A 263 37.46 33.00 -13.44
N ARG A 264 37.70 32.46 -14.64
CA ARG A 264 38.83 32.88 -15.45
C ARG A 264 38.34 33.79 -16.58
N MET A 265 38.48 35.07 -16.30
CA MET A 265 38.24 36.19 -17.21
C MET A 265 39.14 36.10 -18.46
N GLY A 266 38.54 35.90 -19.65
CA GLY A 266 39.02 36.34 -20.97
C GLY A 266 40.32 35.74 -21.55
N PRO A 267 40.49 35.72 -22.89
CA PRO A 267 40.26 36.90 -23.71
C PRO A 267 39.22 36.73 -24.81
N VAL A 268 38.58 37.86 -25.09
CA VAL A 268 37.65 38.13 -26.18
C VAL A 268 38.35 37.95 -27.52
N ARG A 269 37.75 37.16 -28.43
CA ARG A 269 37.90 37.34 -29.87
C ARG A 269 36.53 37.36 -30.52
N ALA A 270 36.29 38.45 -31.23
CA ALA A 270 35.11 38.73 -32.02
C ALA A 270 35.18 38.03 -33.39
N GLU A 271 34.02 37.58 -33.87
CA GLU A 271 33.49 37.60 -35.26
C GLU A 271 32.37 36.55 -35.34
N ALA A 272 31.10 36.96 -35.37
CA ALA A 272 30.30 37.34 -36.54
C ALA A 272 29.55 36.14 -37.16
N GLY A 273 28.21 36.12 -37.03
CA GLY A 273 27.32 35.48 -38.01
C GLY A 273 26.27 34.48 -37.52
N ARG A 274 25.02 34.96 -37.44
CA ARG A 274 23.77 34.32 -37.93
C ARG A 274 23.12 33.13 -37.18
N SER A 275 21.93 33.45 -36.64
CA SER A 275 20.59 32.81 -36.78
C SER A 275 20.30 31.37 -36.32
N VAL A 276 19.38 31.30 -35.32
CA VAL A 276 18.10 30.52 -35.25
C VAL A 276 18.09 29.07 -35.77
N ALA A 277 17.77 28.10 -34.90
CA ALA A 277 16.51 27.34 -34.93
C ALA A 277 16.43 26.31 -33.78
N LEU A 278 15.25 26.26 -33.16
CA LEU A 278 14.73 25.16 -32.36
C LEU A 278 14.37 23.99 -33.30
N GLU A 279 14.61 22.75 -32.88
CA GLU A 279 13.75 21.61 -33.23
C GLU A 279 14.06 20.40 -32.33
N GLY A 280 12.99 19.69 -31.93
CA GLY A 280 13.01 18.44 -31.17
C GLY A 280 13.49 17.25 -32.00
N PRO A 281 13.26 15.98 -31.58
CA PRO A 281 12.11 15.47 -30.83
C PRO A 281 12.34 15.25 -29.33
#